data_AF-A0A4P9XIH6-F1
#
_entry.id   AF-A0A4P9XIH6-F1
#
_cell.length_a   1.000
_cell.length_b   1.000
_cell.length_c   1.000
_cell.angle_alpha   90.00
_cell.angle_beta   90.00
_cell.angle_gamma   90.00
#
_symmetry.space_group_name_H-M   'P 1'
#
loop_
_entity.id
_entity.type
_entity.pdbx_description
1 polymer ?
#
loop_
_entity_poly.entity_id
_entity_poly.type
_entity_poly.pdbx_seq_one_letter_code
_entity_poly.pdbx_strand_id
1 'polypeptide(L)'
;MDYFRERTPYYEREGLAIVWPWMKNGTECMLAPVDMDKPHLRLTAAKAAQYHDTALVLYWSLAYKAGCKTFAQVGLTAQGLGRGLQKLGYPPLSLIIMLFFSNATVPVAGPNINMYHSASLSIPDGPPAIDMTMLNQWDSLRFYERFRLMPFSMNFKAIQEPGVWNDAFLSPMYTIYTSVLFAAVLVMLVFILIRFYRLQVNHEVPRDTRLAIMVLTFIYCTILLAHYIITNTTLVGRIVESVVMVLSTLSVELATWYWIARAKNIFSRTTRIIFFTCIAVHMVLLIVTFACNIGFIFTWTNEKRSAILTVLTTYVTPFVPFIGLVIFGSFAIWFGSCAYRVRHNSEACSRSLKLMFISILTTVTFLAATAKNVVTLWRSGRTDIISVSDVVALELASATTYAMRAFVCFMVIRLSCRSAKSSASIYPTIDSTPKPPEDTDWNKHAWQHADSAFNDSPGWPPANMARAPQFEYGADADKWRSLKADIRAPA
;
A
#
# COMPACT_ATOMS: atom_id res chain seq x y z
N MET A 1 17.66 -1.51 12.54
CA MET A 1 18.35 -0.68 11.54
C MET A 1 17.50 -0.66 10.29
N ASP A 2 17.22 0.53 9.75
CA ASP A 2 16.56 0.68 8.46
C ASP A 2 17.64 0.46 7.39
N TYR A 3 17.49 -0.61 6.60
CA TYR A 3 18.46 -0.98 5.55
C TYR A 3 18.46 0.03 4.39
N PHE A 4 17.39 0.81 4.34
CA PHE A 4 17.23 1.98 3.50
C PHE A 4 17.40 3.20 4.39
N ARG A 5 17.80 4.33 3.82
CA ARG A 5 17.83 5.63 4.51
C ARG A 5 19.08 5.91 5.38
N GLU A 6 20.22 5.34 5.03
CA GLU A 6 21.52 5.81 5.56
C GLU A 6 22.06 6.97 4.72
N ARG A 7 22.36 8.11 5.37
CA ARG A 7 22.88 9.33 4.70
C ARG A 7 24.39 9.31 4.47
N THR A 8 25.11 8.51 5.23
CA THR A 8 26.57 8.41 5.20
C THR A 8 26.97 6.96 4.95
N PRO A 9 28.04 6.70 4.16
CA PRO A 9 28.60 5.36 4.01
C PRO A 9 28.87 4.76 5.39
N TYR A 10 28.26 3.64 5.71
CA TYR A 10 28.45 2.93 6.97
C TYR A 10 29.69 2.02 6.93
N TYR A 11 30.12 1.58 5.74
CA TYR A 11 31.29 0.73 5.59
C TYR A 11 32.11 0.95 4.32
N GLU A 12 33.43 0.82 4.48
CA GLU A 12 34.43 0.54 3.44
C GLU A 12 35.08 -0.80 3.82
N ARG A 13 34.92 -1.81 2.97
CA ARG A 13 35.39 -3.18 3.21
C ARG A 13 36.30 -3.60 2.08
N GLU A 14 37.37 -4.31 2.40
CA GLU A 14 38.24 -4.89 1.39
C GLU A 14 38.73 -6.27 1.82
N GLY A 15 38.80 -7.18 0.85
CA GLY A 15 39.31 -8.50 1.15
C GLY A 15 39.12 -9.52 0.05
N LEU A 16 38.85 -10.77 0.44
CA LEU A 16 38.70 -11.87 -0.49
C LEU A 16 37.24 -12.30 -0.61
N ALA A 17 36.68 -12.21 -1.80
CA ALA A 17 35.35 -12.70 -2.13
C ALA A 17 35.45 -14.12 -2.69
N ILE A 18 34.63 -15.02 -2.16
CA ILE A 18 34.58 -16.42 -2.57
C ILE A 18 33.15 -16.84 -2.93
N VAL A 19 33.01 -17.76 -3.88
CA VAL A 19 31.73 -18.45 -4.10
C VAL A 19 31.65 -19.68 -3.23
N TRP A 20 30.47 -19.87 -2.65
CA TRP A 20 30.18 -21.06 -1.88
C TRP A 20 28.91 -21.76 -2.38
N PRO A 21 28.93 -23.09 -2.57
CA PRO A 21 27.77 -23.81 -3.06
C PRO A 21 26.69 -23.94 -1.97
N TRP A 22 25.44 -23.98 -2.42
CA TRP A 22 24.31 -24.38 -1.59
C TRP A 22 24.27 -25.90 -1.43
N MET A 23 23.67 -26.40 -0.35
CA MET A 23 23.44 -27.85 -0.20
C MET A 23 22.57 -28.37 -1.35
N LYS A 24 23.05 -29.41 -2.04
CA LYS A 24 22.27 -30.08 -3.09
C LYS A 24 21.08 -30.81 -2.44
N ASN A 25 19.88 -30.62 -2.98
CA ASN A 25 18.64 -31.28 -2.54
C ASN A 25 18.20 -30.99 -1.09
N GLY A 26 18.70 -29.92 -0.48
CA GLY A 26 18.20 -29.46 0.83
C GLY A 26 16.84 -28.78 0.68
N THR A 27 15.87 -29.17 1.51
CA THR A 27 14.67 -28.35 1.76
C THR A 27 14.94 -27.21 2.74
N GLU A 28 16.05 -27.31 3.45
CA GLU A 28 16.51 -26.34 4.44
C GLU A 28 17.47 -25.36 3.78
N CYS A 29 17.23 -24.05 3.95
CA CYS A 29 18.10 -22.99 3.49
C CYS A 29 19.47 -23.11 4.16
N MET A 30 20.38 -23.84 3.52
CA MET A 30 21.69 -24.15 4.06
C MET A 30 22.76 -24.14 2.97
N LEU A 31 23.88 -23.50 3.29
CA LEU A 31 25.10 -23.56 2.50
C LEU A 31 25.79 -24.90 2.74
N ALA A 32 26.56 -25.38 1.77
CA ALA A 32 27.34 -26.61 1.94
C ALA A 32 28.27 -26.48 3.16
N PRO A 33 28.45 -27.54 3.97
CA PRO A 33 29.34 -27.47 5.12
C PRO A 33 30.80 -27.25 4.70
N VAL A 34 31.56 -26.62 5.58
CA VAL A 34 33.01 -26.47 5.42
C VAL A 34 33.68 -27.81 5.67
N ASP A 35 34.30 -28.35 4.62
CA ASP A 35 35.03 -29.62 4.68
C ASP A 35 36.50 -29.33 4.98
N MET A 36 36.91 -29.60 6.22
CA MET A 36 38.23 -29.23 6.74
C MET A 36 39.38 -30.02 6.11
N ASP A 37 39.06 -31.12 5.41
CA ASP A 37 40.04 -32.05 4.85
C ASP A 37 40.38 -31.72 3.40
N LYS A 38 39.65 -30.80 2.77
CA LYS A 38 39.92 -30.36 1.39
C LYS A 38 41.17 -29.48 1.32
N PRO A 39 42.26 -29.92 0.65
CA PRO A 39 43.52 -29.18 0.62
C PRO A 39 43.40 -27.82 -0.07
N HIS A 40 42.54 -27.71 -1.10
CA HIS A 40 42.32 -26.43 -1.78
C HIS A 40 41.68 -25.38 -0.86
N LEU A 41 40.81 -25.77 0.08
CA LEU A 41 40.21 -24.84 1.03
C LEU A 41 41.25 -24.30 2.02
N ARG A 42 42.20 -25.13 2.46
CA ARG A 42 43.32 -24.67 3.32
C ARG A 42 44.25 -23.72 2.57
N LEU A 43 44.54 -24.01 1.30
CA LEU A 43 45.35 -23.13 0.46
C LEU A 43 44.65 -21.77 0.25
N THR A 44 43.34 -21.78 -0.03
CA THR A 44 42.56 -20.55 -0.15
C THR A 44 42.45 -19.81 1.18
N ALA A 45 42.33 -20.51 2.32
CA ALA A 45 42.33 -19.91 3.65
C ALA A 45 43.66 -19.19 3.95
N ALA A 46 44.79 -19.81 3.65
CA ALA A 46 46.11 -19.21 3.82
C ALA A 46 46.28 -17.92 2.97
N LYS A 47 45.72 -17.92 1.75
CA LYS A 47 45.64 -16.71 0.92
C LYS A 47 44.67 -15.67 1.51
N ALA A 48 43.50 -16.11 1.98
CA ALA A 48 42.49 -15.25 2.58
C ALA A 48 42.98 -14.56 3.85
N ALA A 49 43.83 -15.22 4.64
CA ALA A 49 44.41 -14.68 5.87
C ALA A 49 45.25 -13.39 5.66
N GLN A 50 45.61 -13.06 4.42
CA GLN A 50 46.29 -11.80 4.07
C GLN A 50 45.34 -10.60 4.01
N TYR A 51 44.03 -10.83 4.06
CA TYR A 51 42.99 -9.82 3.96
C TYR A 51 42.29 -9.60 5.31
N HIS A 52 41.65 -8.44 5.48
CA HIS A 52 40.88 -8.14 6.68
C HIS A 52 39.48 -8.75 6.67
N ASP A 53 38.88 -8.88 5.48
CA ASP A 53 37.51 -9.33 5.30
C ASP A 53 37.39 -10.52 4.35
N THR A 54 36.35 -11.33 4.57
CA THR A 54 35.84 -12.28 3.58
C THR A 54 34.47 -11.83 3.09
N ALA A 55 34.22 -11.95 1.79
CA ALA A 55 32.88 -11.79 1.21
C ALA A 55 32.37 -13.10 0.59
N LEU A 56 31.06 -13.35 0.69
CA LEU A 56 30.42 -14.47 0.00
C LEU A 56 29.67 -13.97 -1.23
N VAL A 57 29.97 -14.54 -2.38
CA VAL A 57 29.20 -14.32 -3.61
C VAL A 57 28.14 -15.40 -3.71
N LEU A 58 26.87 -14.99 -3.73
CA LEU A 58 25.71 -15.89 -3.74
C LEU A 58 24.75 -15.53 -4.87
N TYR A 59 24.14 -16.55 -5.48
CA TYR A 59 23.11 -16.36 -6.49
C TYR A 59 21.74 -16.55 -5.86
N TRP A 60 20.85 -15.56 -5.99
CA TRP A 60 19.50 -15.66 -5.43
C TRP A 60 18.71 -16.85 -6.01
N SER A 61 18.88 -17.13 -7.29
CA SER A 61 18.22 -18.27 -7.95
C SER A 61 18.62 -19.63 -7.35
N LEU A 62 19.86 -19.75 -6.86
CA LEU A 62 20.34 -20.96 -6.18
C LEU A 62 19.91 -20.98 -4.71
N ALA A 63 19.98 -19.85 -4.02
CA ALA A 63 19.47 -19.71 -2.65
C ALA A 63 18.00 -20.11 -2.57
N TYR A 64 17.19 -19.59 -3.51
CA TYR A 64 15.78 -19.92 -3.62
C TYR A 64 15.54 -21.41 -3.87
N LYS A 65 16.30 -22.04 -4.78
CA LYS A 65 16.23 -23.50 -5.03
C LYS A 65 16.64 -24.33 -3.82
N ALA A 66 17.52 -23.80 -2.97
CA ALA A 66 17.94 -24.41 -1.71
C ALA A 66 16.94 -24.18 -0.57
N GLY A 67 15.75 -23.62 -0.84
CA GLY A 67 14.70 -23.41 0.16
C GLY A 67 14.82 -22.08 0.92
N CYS A 68 15.73 -21.19 0.56
CA CYS A 68 15.79 -19.86 1.17
C CYS A 68 14.60 -19.00 0.75
N LYS A 69 13.91 -18.46 1.76
CA LYS A 69 12.77 -17.57 1.55
C LYS A 69 13.18 -16.10 1.69
N THR A 70 13.97 -15.75 2.71
CA THR A 70 14.30 -14.35 3.00
C THR A 70 15.80 -14.07 2.96
N PHE A 71 16.16 -12.79 2.81
CA PHE A 71 17.57 -12.36 2.97
C PHE A 71 18.08 -12.51 4.39
N ALA A 72 17.21 -12.34 5.40
CA ALA A 72 17.55 -12.66 6.78
C ALA A 72 18.01 -14.11 6.93
N GLN A 73 17.31 -15.06 6.31
CA GLN A 73 17.66 -16.47 6.32
C GLN A 73 18.99 -16.75 5.60
N VAL A 74 19.21 -16.11 4.44
CA VAL A 74 20.51 -16.16 3.74
C VAL A 74 21.62 -15.62 4.65
N GLY A 75 21.41 -14.49 5.31
CA GLY A 75 22.37 -13.86 6.20
C GLY A 75 22.74 -14.74 7.39
N LEU A 76 21.77 -15.37 8.05
CA LEU A 76 22.03 -16.31 9.15
C LEU A 76 22.81 -17.55 8.67
N THR A 77 22.45 -18.08 7.51
CA THR A 77 23.13 -19.24 6.92
C THR A 77 24.58 -18.91 6.57
N ALA A 78 24.78 -17.76 5.93
CA ALA A 78 26.09 -17.22 5.63
C ALA A 78 26.91 -16.99 6.91
N GLN A 79 26.30 -16.47 7.98
CA GLN A 79 26.98 -16.29 9.27
C GLN A 79 27.44 -17.61 9.89
N GLY A 80 26.60 -18.65 9.81
CA GLY A 80 26.98 -20.01 10.22
C GLY A 80 28.18 -20.54 9.43
N LEU A 81 28.16 -20.39 8.11
CA LEU A 81 29.28 -20.74 7.24
C LEU A 81 30.54 -19.95 7.59
N GLY A 82 30.41 -18.63 7.81
CA GLY A 82 31.51 -17.72 8.15
C GLY A 82 32.26 -18.16 9.41
N ARG A 83 31.55 -18.64 10.45
CA ARG A 83 32.19 -19.22 11.64
C ARG A 83 32.97 -20.49 11.32
N GLY A 84 32.49 -21.32 10.39
CA GLY A 84 33.22 -22.49 9.89
C GLY A 84 34.47 -22.11 9.12
N LEU A 85 34.37 -21.10 8.24
CA LEU A 85 35.50 -20.58 7.47
C LEU A 85 36.57 -19.95 8.39
N GLN A 86 36.17 -19.23 9.43
CA GLN A 86 37.12 -18.68 10.42
C GLN A 86 37.95 -19.77 11.10
N LYS A 87 37.36 -20.94 11.39
CA LYS A 87 38.10 -22.09 11.94
C LYS A 87 39.15 -22.65 10.97
N LEU A 88 38.98 -22.45 9.66
CA LEU A 88 39.99 -22.77 8.64
C LEU A 88 41.08 -21.71 8.49
N GLY A 89 40.95 -20.55 9.15
CA GLY A 89 41.87 -19.43 9.02
C GLY A 89 41.42 -18.33 8.06
N TYR A 90 40.18 -18.34 7.58
CA TYR A 90 39.63 -17.20 6.84
C TYR A 90 39.39 -15.99 7.77
N PRO A 91 39.54 -14.76 7.26
CA PRO A 91 39.07 -13.55 7.95
C PRO A 91 37.56 -13.60 8.20
N PRO A 92 37.03 -12.75 9.09
CA PRO A 92 35.60 -12.72 9.36
C PRO A 92 34.78 -12.46 8.10
N LEU A 93 33.70 -13.23 7.93
CA LEU A 93 32.73 -12.99 6.87
C LEU A 93 31.95 -11.72 7.20
N SER A 94 32.07 -10.76 6.29
CA SER A 94 31.68 -9.38 6.59
C SER A 94 30.79 -8.77 5.51
N LEU A 95 30.74 -9.38 4.31
CA LEU A 95 29.87 -8.96 3.21
C LEU A 95 29.27 -10.15 2.45
N ILE A 96 28.02 -10.02 2.00
CA ILE A 96 27.38 -10.92 1.03
C ILE A 96 27.16 -10.15 -0.27
N ILE A 97 27.73 -10.63 -1.37
CA ILE A 97 27.48 -10.12 -2.72
C ILE A 97 26.39 -10.98 -3.36
N MET A 98 25.16 -10.48 -3.38
CA MET A 98 24.00 -11.19 -3.90
C MET A 98 23.74 -10.84 -5.37
N LEU A 99 23.71 -11.87 -6.22
CA LEU A 99 23.44 -11.76 -7.64
C LEU A 99 21.97 -12.07 -7.95
N PHE A 100 21.36 -11.20 -8.75
CA PHE A 100 19.98 -11.31 -9.20
C PHE A 100 19.89 -11.41 -10.71
N PHE A 101 19.25 -12.46 -11.19
CA PHE A 101 18.82 -12.57 -12.58
C PHE A 101 17.30 -12.35 -12.60
N SER A 102 16.90 -11.09 -12.69
CA SER A 102 15.51 -10.70 -12.94
C SER A 102 15.32 -10.43 -14.43
N ASN A 103 14.11 -10.09 -14.85
CA ASN A 103 13.90 -9.33 -16.10
C ASN A 103 13.61 -7.85 -15.81
N ALA A 104 13.53 -7.46 -14.54
CA ALA A 104 13.15 -6.12 -14.14
C ALA A 104 14.28 -5.12 -14.35
N THR A 105 13.94 -3.96 -14.92
CA THR A 105 14.87 -2.83 -15.07
C THR A 105 15.06 -2.02 -13.78
N VAL A 106 14.09 -2.09 -12.86
CA VAL A 106 14.22 -1.51 -11.52
C VAL A 106 15.25 -2.31 -10.73
N PRO A 107 16.16 -1.67 -9.98
CA PRO A 107 17.03 -2.37 -9.04
C PRO A 107 16.22 -3.22 -8.05
N VAL A 108 16.53 -4.52 -8.02
CA VAL A 108 15.82 -5.52 -7.20
C VAL A 108 15.93 -5.20 -5.70
N ALA A 109 16.90 -4.39 -5.28
CA ALA A 109 17.11 -4.04 -3.87
C ALA A 109 16.16 -2.95 -3.32
N GLY A 110 14.88 -2.93 -3.71
CA GLY A 110 13.92 -1.93 -3.23
C GLY A 110 13.17 -2.35 -1.95
N PRO A 111 12.58 -1.42 -1.19
CA PRO A 111 11.89 -1.75 0.09
C PRO A 111 10.66 -2.65 -0.08
N ASN A 112 10.10 -2.70 -1.30
CA ASN A 112 8.89 -3.45 -1.59
C ASN A 112 9.14 -4.90 -2.06
N ILE A 113 10.37 -5.38 -2.05
CA ILE A 113 10.63 -6.75 -2.53
C ILE A 113 10.20 -7.81 -1.52
N ASN A 114 9.70 -8.91 -2.05
CA ASN A 114 9.14 -9.99 -1.26
C ASN A 114 10.21 -10.81 -0.51
N MET A 115 11.49 -10.53 -0.73
CA MET A 115 12.61 -11.26 -0.15
C MET A 115 12.99 -10.75 1.25
N TYR A 116 12.34 -9.66 1.72
CA TYR A 116 12.53 -9.15 3.08
C TYR A 116 11.60 -9.76 4.12
N HIS A 117 10.51 -10.42 3.73
CA HIS A 117 9.53 -10.96 4.66
C HIS A 117 9.17 -12.39 4.30
N SER A 118 8.64 -13.13 5.28
CA SER A 118 8.17 -14.51 5.21
C SER A 118 6.79 -14.58 5.81
N ALA A 119 5.93 -15.41 5.22
CA ALA A 119 4.65 -15.73 5.82
C ALA A 119 4.77 -16.65 7.05
N SER A 120 5.91 -17.35 7.18
CA SER A 120 6.15 -18.30 8.26
C SER A 120 6.91 -17.64 9.40
N LEU A 121 6.34 -17.66 10.61
CA LEU A 121 6.95 -17.14 11.83
C LEU A 121 8.26 -17.86 12.21
N SER A 122 8.47 -19.08 11.73
CA SER A 122 9.71 -19.84 11.96
C SER A 122 10.88 -19.37 11.10
N ILE A 123 10.62 -18.58 10.07
CA ILE A 123 11.63 -18.06 9.15
C ILE A 123 11.90 -16.60 9.53
N PRO A 124 13.16 -16.22 9.74
CA PRO A 124 13.51 -14.86 10.12
C PRO A 124 13.18 -13.88 8.99
N ASP A 125 12.70 -12.71 9.36
CA ASP A 125 12.34 -11.60 8.48
C ASP A 125 13.24 -10.39 8.71
N GLY A 126 13.24 -9.48 7.73
CA GLY A 126 13.95 -8.22 7.78
C GLY A 126 15.35 -8.28 7.16
N PRO A 127 16.27 -7.42 7.61
CA PRO A 127 17.61 -7.32 7.02
C PRO A 127 18.47 -8.56 7.33
N PRO A 128 19.44 -8.88 6.46
CA PRO A 128 20.41 -9.94 6.72
C PRO A 128 21.31 -9.61 7.92
N ALA A 129 21.75 -10.66 8.64
CA ALA A 129 22.66 -10.53 9.79
C ALA A 129 24.11 -10.14 9.41
N ILE A 130 24.45 -10.22 8.12
CA ILE A 130 25.70 -9.77 7.53
C ILE A 130 25.32 -8.74 6.46
N ASP A 131 26.12 -7.69 6.33
CA ASP A 131 25.92 -6.69 5.29
C ASP A 131 25.83 -7.37 3.94
N MET A 132 24.84 -6.96 3.16
CA MET A 132 24.60 -7.52 1.84
C MET A 132 24.69 -6.38 0.84
N THR A 133 25.37 -6.61 -0.27
CA THR A 133 25.28 -5.80 -1.47
C THR A 133 24.51 -6.59 -2.52
N MET A 134 23.60 -5.92 -3.21
CA MET A 134 22.72 -6.54 -4.20
C MET A 134 23.07 -5.97 -5.56
N LEU A 135 23.60 -6.81 -6.44
CA LEU A 135 23.89 -6.41 -7.79
C LEU A 135 22.58 -6.33 -8.59
N ASN A 136 22.42 -5.30 -9.41
CA ASN A 136 21.33 -5.25 -10.37
C ASN A 136 21.50 -6.37 -11.41
N GLN A 137 20.50 -6.57 -12.26
CA GLN A 137 20.53 -7.65 -13.26
C GLN A 137 21.72 -7.55 -14.22
N TRP A 138 22.02 -6.35 -14.71
CA TRP A 138 23.08 -6.14 -15.70
C TRP A 138 24.47 -6.33 -15.12
N ASP A 139 24.67 -5.90 -13.88
CA ASP A 139 25.90 -6.09 -13.15
C ASP A 139 26.05 -7.54 -12.71
N SER A 140 24.96 -8.20 -12.32
CA SER A 140 24.94 -9.65 -12.06
C SER A 140 25.29 -10.45 -13.32
N LEU A 141 24.79 -10.04 -14.49
CA LEU A 141 25.11 -10.67 -15.78
C LEU A 141 26.58 -10.46 -16.15
N ARG A 142 27.07 -9.21 -16.12
CA ARG A 142 28.47 -8.89 -16.39
C ARG A 142 29.42 -9.61 -15.43
N PHE A 143 29.04 -9.68 -14.17
CA PHE A 143 29.75 -10.45 -13.15
C PHE A 143 29.75 -11.93 -13.51
N TYR A 144 28.58 -12.51 -13.80
CA TYR A 144 28.46 -13.91 -14.16
C TYR A 144 29.27 -14.28 -15.41
N GLU A 145 29.19 -13.50 -16.48
CA GLU A 145 29.95 -13.72 -17.73
C GLU A 145 31.45 -13.67 -17.50
N ARG A 146 31.92 -12.74 -16.65
CA ARG A 146 33.34 -12.57 -16.36
C ARG A 146 33.90 -13.67 -15.45
N PHE A 147 33.08 -14.24 -14.58
CA PHE A 147 33.52 -15.14 -13.50
C PHE A 147 32.86 -16.54 -13.54
N ARG A 148 32.33 -16.96 -14.70
CA ARG A 148 31.58 -18.24 -14.89
C ARG A 148 32.39 -19.52 -14.61
N LEU A 149 33.72 -19.42 -14.52
CA LEU A 149 34.63 -20.58 -14.56
C LEU A 149 35.41 -20.71 -13.23
N MET A 150 35.16 -21.81 -12.49
CA MET A 150 35.93 -22.34 -11.33
C MET A 150 35.54 -21.89 -9.91
N PRO A 151 35.85 -22.69 -8.85
CA PRO A 151 35.85 -22.21 -7.47
C PRO A 151 36.78 -21.00 -7.38
N PHE A 152 36.18 -19.81 -7.36
CA PHE A 152 36.92 -18.57 -7.52
C PHE A 152 37.08 -17.85 -6.19
N SER A 153 38.25 -17.25 -6.05
CA SER A 153 38.56 -16.24 -5.04
C SER A 153 38.98 -14.98 -5.77
N MET A 154 38.34 -13.84 -5.52
CA MET A 154 38.69 -12.55 -6.11
C MET A 154 38.90 -11.52 -5.02
N ASN A 155 39.80 -10.57 -5.24
CA ASN A 155 39.93 -9.44 -4.33
C ASN A 155 38.73 -8.53 -4.55
N PHE A 156 38.10 -8.06 -3.47
CA PHE A 156 37.02 -7.10 -3.54
C PHE A 156 37.37 -5.85 -2.74
N LYS A 157 36.85 -4.73 -3.21
CA LYS A 157 36.73 -3.50 -2.45
C LYS A 157 35.27 -3.04 -2.59
N ALA A 158 34.59 -2.88 -1.47
CA ALA A 158 33.19 -2.50 -1.41
C ALA A 158 33.05 -1.24 -0.54
N ILE A 159 32.49 -0.19 -1.13
CA ILE A 159 32.15 1.04 -0.45
C ILE A 159 30.63 1.17 -0.53
N GLN A 160 29.98 1.43 0.59
CA GLN A 160 28.55 1.69 0.57
C GLN A 160 28.28 3.08 -0.01
N GLU A 161 27.48 3.14 -1.06
CA GLU A 161 27.03 4.38 -1.66
C GLU A 161 25.52 4.55 -1.48
N PRO A 162 25.01 5.80 -1.44
CA PRO A 162 23.58 6.04 -1.56
C PRO A 162 23.07 5.42 -2.87
N GLY A 163 22.31 4.32 -2.76
CA GLY A 163 21.64 3.74 -3.91
C GLY A 163 20.48 4.62 -4.39
N VAL A 164 19.99 4.36 -5.60
CA VAL A 164 18.85 5.11 -6.18
C VAL A 164 17.60 5.14 -5.29
N TRP A 165 17.41 4.12 -4.45
CA TRP A 165 16.34 4.07 -3.46
C TRP A 165 16.57 5.07 -2.32
N ASN A 166 17.82 5.19 -1.85
CA ASN A 166 18.19 6.17 -0.84
C ASN A 166 18.02 7.59 -1.38
N ASP A 167 18.42 7.88 -2.62
CA ASP A 167 18.21 9.21 -3.21
C ASP A 167 16.73 9.63 -3.18
N ALA A 168 15.83 8.70 -3.46
CA ALA A 168 14.40 8.98 -3.47
C ALA A 168 13.80 9.09 -2.05
N PHE A 169 14.10 8.13 -1.16
CA PHE A 169 13.54 8.07 0.20
C PHE A 169 14.20 9.01 1.20
N LEU A 170 15.46 9.38 1.00
CA LEU A 170 16.17 10.39 1.77
C LEU A 170 16.04 11.79 1.18
N SER A 171 15.39 11.92 0.01
CA SER A 171 15.17 13.23 -0.57
C SER A 171 14.50 14.16 0.45
N PRO A 172 14.96 15.41 0.57
CA PRO A 172 14.35 16.38 1.47
C PRO A 172 12.84 16.52 1.20
N MET A 173 12.43 16.47 -0.07
CA MET A 173 11.01 16.56 -0.45
C MET A 173 10.19 15.39 0.09
N TYR A 174 10.66 14.14 -0.05
CA TYR A 174 9.95 12.98 0.51
C TYR A 174 9.84 13.08 2.03
N THR A 175 10.94 13.43 2.71
CA THR A 175 11.00 13.54 4.17
C THR A 175 10.08 14.64 4.69
N ILE A 176 10.12 15.83 4.09
CA ILE A 176 9.25 16.96 4.47
C ILE A 176 7.79 16.60 4.23
N TYR A 177 7.46 16.03 3.06
CA TYR A 177 6.08 15.71 2.70
C TYR A 177 5.47 14.67 3.64
N THR A 178 6.18 13.57 3.89
CA THR A 178 5.71 12.52 4.81
C THR A 178 5.61 13.03 6.25
N SER A 179 6.52 13.89 6.70
CA SER A 179 6.45 14.53 8.02
C SER A 179 5.26 15.47 8.15
N VAL A 180 4.91 16.22 7.10
CA VAL A 180 3.71 17.08 7.06
C VAL A 180 2.45 16.23 7.14
N LEU A 181 2.37 15.13 6.40
CA LEU A 181 1.23 14.19 6.49
C LEU A 181 1.11 13.57 7.89
N PHE A 182 2.23 13.15 8.49
CA PHE A 182 2.27 12.62 9.85
C PHE A 182 1.74 13.66 10.86
N ALA A 183 2.26 14.88 10.81
CA ALA A 183 1.84 15.96 11.71
C ALA A 183 0.35 16.31 11.54
N ALA A 184 -0.15 16.35 10.30
CA ALA A 184 -1.56 16.60 10.02
C ALA A 184 -2.46 15.51 10.64
N VAL A 185 -2.11 14.22 10.49
CA VAL A 185 -2.85 13.10 11.09
C VAL A 185 -2.77 13.15 12.63
N LEU A 186 -1.61 13.49 13.19
CA LEU A 186 -1.43 13.62 14.63
C LEU A 186 -2.32 14.73 15.22
N VAL A 187 -2.39 15.90 14.58
CA VAL A 187 -3.27 17.00 15.00
C VAL A 187 -4.74 16.57 14.94
N MET A 188 -5.15 15.84 13.90
CA MET A 188 -6.50 15.30 13.80
C MET A 188 -6.81 14.29 14.93
N LEU A 189 -5.87 13.40 15.24
CA LEU A 189 -6.01 12.43 16.34
C LEU A 189 -6.18 13.12 17.69
N VAL A 190 -5.30 14.08 18.01
CA VAL A 190 -5.36 14.88 19.25
C VAL A 190 -6.70 15.62 19.35
N PHE A 191 -7.18 16.20 18.25
CA PHE A 191 -8.48 16.87 18.26
C PHE A 191 -9.64 15.89 18.49
N ILE A 192 -9.63 14.69 17.90
CA ILE A 192 -10.65 13.67 18.13
C ILE A 192 -10.68 13.29 19.61
N LEU A 193 -9.51 13.10 20.24
CA LEU A 193 -9.38 12.82 21.67
C LEU A 193 -9.95 13.95 22.55
N ILE A 194 -9.54 15.20 22.29
CA ILE A 194 -10.06 16.37 23.02
C ILE A 194 -11.59 16.45 22.87
N ARG A 195 -12.12 16.17 21.67
CA ARG A 195 -13.55 16.21 21.41
C ARG A 195 -14.28 15.11 22.15
N PHE A 196 -13.77 13.89 22.13
CA PHE A 196 -14.33 12.75 22.86
C PHE A 196 -14.36 13.03 24.37
N TYR A 197 -13.24 13.51 24.92
CA TYR A 197 -13.14 13.91 26.32
C TYR A 197 -14.18 14.97 26.70
N ARG A 198 -14.34 16.03 25.89
CA ARG A 198 -15.38 17.05 26.13
C ARG A 198 -16.80 16.49 26.10
N LEU A 199 -17.12 15.57 25.18
CA LEU A 199 -18.42 14.92 25.14
C LEU A 199 -18.65 14.03 26.37
N GLN A 200 -17.60 13.37 26.86
CA GLN A 200 -17.66 12.55 28.07
C GLN A 200 -17.89 13.40 29.33
N VAL A 201 -17.12 14.48 29.51
CA VAL A 201 -17.27 15.41 30.64
C VAL A 201 -18.66 16.05 30.66
N ASN A 202 -19.22 16.37 29.49
CA ASN A 202 -20.56 16.94 29.39
C ASN A 202 -21.68 15.88 29.48
N HIS A 203 -21.36 14.59 29.59
CA HIS A 203 -22.31 13.48 29.50
C HIS A 203 -23.15 13.47 28.19
N GLU A 204 -22.62 14.04 27.11
CA GLU A 204 -23.26 14.17 25.79
C GLU A 204 -22.73 13.13 24.79
N VAL A 205 -22.14 12.02 25.27
CA VAL A 205 -21.58 10.99 24.40
C VAL A 205 -22.71 10.40 23.53
N PRO A 206 -22.65 10.54 22.20
CA PRO A 206 -23.70 10.01 21.34
C PRO A 206 -23.71 8.48 21.45
N ARG A 207 -24.90 7.88 21.55
CA ARG A 207 -25.07 6.41 21.50
C ARG A 207 -25.46 5.90 20.11
N ASP A 208 -25.26 6.73 19.09
CA ASP A 208 -25.61 6.44 17.70
C ASP A 208 -24.35 6.12 16.86
N THR A 209 -24.54 6.00 15.55
CA THR A 209 -23.47 5.73 14.58
C THR A 209 -22.32 6.76 14.63
N ARG A 210 -22.51 7.94 15.23
CA ARG A 210 -21.44 8.94 15.37
C ARG A 210 -20.32 8.45 16.29
N LEU A 211 -20.66 7.72 17.36
CA LEU A 211 -19.67 7.14 18.25
C LEU A 211 -18.85 6.09 17.52
N ALA A 212 -19.51 5.22 16.74
CA ALA A 212 -18.83 4.23 15.92
C ALA A 212 -17.84 4.88 14.93
N ILE A 213 -18.25 5.94 14.24
CA ILE A 213 -17.37 6.71 13.33
C ILE A 213 -16.19 7.31 14.10
N MET A 214 -16.43 7.89 15.28
CA MET A 214 -15.38 8.52 16.09
C MET A 214 -14.36 7.49 16.59
N VAL A 215 -14.82 6.36 17.12
CA VAL A 215 -13.96 5.27 17.60
C VAL A 215 -13.17 4.65 16.45
N LEU A 216 -13.83 4.38 15.31
CA LEU A 216 -13.16 3.79 14.16
C LEU A 216 -12.11 4.75 13.57
N THR A 217 -12.43 6.05 13.47
CA THR A 217 -11.48 7.08 13.01
C THR A 217 -10.30 7.22 13.98
N PHE A 218 -10.53 7.11 15.29
CA PHE A 218 -9.46 7.11 16.29
C PHE A 218 -8.51 5.91 16.09
N ILE A 219 -9.04 4.69 16.02
CA ILE A 219 -8.26 3.46 15.78
C ILE A 219 -7.48 3.59 14.47
N TYR A 220 -8.17 4.03 13.42
CA TYR A 220 -7.60 4.25 12.10
C TYR A 220 -6.41 5.24 12.14
N CYS A 221 -6.59 6.42 12.73
CA CYS A 221 -5.52 7.42 12.82
C CYS A 221 -4.32 6.91 13.65
N THR A 222 -4.56 6.18 14.75
CA THR A 222 -3.48 5.58 15.54
C THR A 222 -2.67 4.58 14.72
N ILE A 223 -3.33 3.68 13.99
CA ILE A 223 -2.65 2.68 13.15
C ILE A 223 -1.96 3.37 11.96
N LEU A 224 -2.54 4.43 11.39
CA LEU A 224 -1.91 5.22 10.32
C LEU A 224 -0.63 5.92 10.80
N LEU A 225 -0.61 6.47 12.03
CA LEU A 225 0.63 7.02 12.60
C LEU A 225 1.69 5.94 12.81
N ALA A 226 1.29 4.74 13.26
CA ALA A 226 2.19 3.60 13.35
C ALA A 226 2.72 3.18 11.97
N HIS A 227 1.87 3.19 10.93
CA HIS A 227 2.27 2.90 9.55
C HIS A 227 3.32 3.86 9.01
N TYR A 228 3.30 5.15 9.38
CA TYR A 228 4.33 6.09 8.99
C TYR A 228 5.70 5.82 9.64
N ILE A 229 5.73 5.09 10.76
CA ILE A 229 6.96 4.74 11.48
C ILE A 229 7.45 3.35 11.06
N ILE A 230 6.53 2.39 10.89
CA ILE A 230 6.84 1.00 10.57
C ILE A 230 7.12 0.87 9.07
N THR A 231 8.30 0.36 8.72
CA THR A 231 8.67 0.10 7.33
C THR A 231 7.86 -1.05 6.73
N ASN A 232 7.48 -0.91 5.47
CA ASN A 232 6.75 -1.92 4.68
C ASN A 232 7.63 -3.12 4.25
N THR A 233 8.88 -3.17 4.68
CA THR A 233 9.82 -4.27 4.43
C THR A 233 9.53 -5.51 5.28
N THR A 234 8.76 -5.37 6.36
CA THR A 234 8.41 -6.47 7.28
C THR A 234 7.00 -6.99 7.05
N LEU A 235 6.73 -8.24 7.44
CA LEU A 235 5.38 -8.82 7.43
C LEU A 235 4.38 -7.94 8.21
N VAL A 236 4.79 -7.46 9.38
CA VAL A 236 3.98 -6.58 10.24
C VAL A 236 3.64 -5.28 9.51
N GLY A 237 4.61 -4.65 8.84
CA GLY A 237 4.38 -3.44 8.05
C GLY A 237 3.33 -3.62 6.95
N ARG A 238 3.35 -4.77 6.25
CA ARG A 238 2.36 -5.12 5.21
C ARG A 238 0.96 -5.37 5.76
N ILE A 239 0.86 -6.04 6.90
CA ILE A 239 -0.41 -6.25 7.60
C ILE A 239 -0.97 -4.90 8.05
N VAL A 240 -0.14 -4.05 8.66
CA VAL A 240 -0.52 -2.70 9.09
C VAL A 240 -1.01 -1.87 7.90
N GLU A 241 -0.29 -1.86 6.76
CA GLU A 241 -0.74 -1.17 5.53
C GLU A 241 -2.12 -1.66 5.08
N SER A 242 -2.36 -2.97 5.09
CA SER A 242 -3.65 -3.56 4.70
C SER A 242 -4.77 -3.18 5.67
N VAL A 243 -4.48 -3.15 6.98
CA VAL A 243 -5.41 -2.72 8.03
C VAL A 243 -5.74 -1.23 7.91
N VAL A 244 -4.74 -0.37 7.66
CA VAL A 244 -4.93 1.07 7.39
C VAL A 244 -5.83 1.26 6.18
N MET A 245 -5.59 0.52 5.09
CA MET A 245 -6.39 0.60 3.87
C MET A 245 -7.87 0.28 4.13
N VAL A 246 -8.18 -0.83 4.79
CA VAL A 246 -9.57 -1.23 5.08
C VAL A 246 -10.23 -0.26 6.07
N LEU A 247 -9.55 0.10 7.16
CA LEU A 247 -10.09 1.01 8.18
C LEU A 247 -10.34 2.42 7.61
N SER A 248 -9.44 2.94 6.76
CA SER A 248 -9.62 4.24 6.11
C SER A 248 -10.88 4.28 5.26
N THR A 249 -11.15 3.19 4.55
CA THR A 249 -12.27 3.10 3.60
C THR A 249 -13.58 2.90 4.36
N LEU A 250 -13.62 1.97 5.32
CA LEU A 250 -14.79 1.74 6.19
C LEU A 250 -15.17 3.00 6.97
N SER A 251 -14.19 3.76 7.48
CA SER A 251 -14.46 5.00 8.23
C SER A 251 -15.15 6.06 7.37
N VAL A 252 -14.70 6.24 6.12
CA VAL A 252 -15.30 7.21 5.20
C VAL A 252 -16.68 6.76 4.72
N GLU A 253 -16.86 5.46 4.49
CA GLU A 253 -18.15 4.93 4.08
C GLU A 253 -19.18 4.97 5.20
N LEU A 254 -18.81 4.66 6.44
CA LEU A 254 -19.68 4.85 7.61
C LEU A 254 -20.02 6.33 7.83
N ALA A 255 -19.05 7.22 7.64
CA ALA A 255 -19.28 8.67 7.71
C ALA A 255 -20.31 9.11 6.66
N THR A 256 -20.19 8.62 5.42
CA THR A 256 -21.14 8.87 4.33
C THR A 256 -22.51 8.26 4.64
N TRP A 257 -22.56 7.01 5.11
CA TRP A 257 -23.78 6.32 5.53
C TRP A 257 -24.57 7.14 6.55
N TYR A 258 -23.89 7.61 7.60
CA TYR A 258 -24.50 8.44 8.62
C TYR A 258 -25.09 9.75 8.06
N TRP A 259 -24.39 10.40 7.13
CA TRP A 259 -24.88 11.62 6.49
C TRP A 259 -26.11 11.38 5.61
N ILE A 260 -26.12 10.31 4.82
CA ILE A 260 -27.29 9.91 4.02
C ILE A 260 -28.48 9.60 4.94
N ALA A 261 -28.23 8.91 6.06
CA ALA A 261 -29.25 8.62 7.07
C ALA A 261 -29.82 9.89 7.72
N ARG A 262 -29.05 10.98 7.81
CA ARG A 262 -29.52 12.30 8.30
C ARG A 262 -30.30 13.09 7.25
N ALA A 263 -30.07 12.85 5.97
CA ALA A 263 -30.69 13.58 4.88
C ALA A 263 -32.08 13.02 4.47
N LYS A 264 -32.83 12.42 5.41
CA LYS A 264 -34.14 11.79 5.17
C LYS A 264 -35.17 12.74 4.56
N ASN A 265 -35.07 14.02 4.88
CA ASN A 265 -36.02 15.05 4.44
C ASN A 265 -35.65 15.66 3.08
N ILE A 266 -34.46 15.36 2.56
CA ILE A 266 -33.94 15.93 1.31
C ILE A 266 -34.05 14.90 0.18
N PHE A 267 -33.91 13.61 0.49
CA PHE A 267 -33.85 12.55 -0.52
C PHE A 267 -35.07 11.62 -0.47
N SER A 268 -35.50 11.20 -1.66
CA SER A 268 -36.53 10.18 -1.80
C SER A 268 -36.14 8.89 -1.05
N ARG A 269 -37.13 8.10 -0.65
CA ARG A 269 -36.90 6.80 -0.02
C ARG A 269 -36.09 5.88 -0.93
N THR A 270 -36.44 5.81 -2.22
CA THR A 270 -35.80 4.96 -3.21
C THR A 270 -34.32 5.31 -3.37
N THR A 271 -34.00 6.60 -3.54
CA THR A 271 -32.61 7.06 -3.66
C THR A 271 -31.80 6.63 -2.43
N ARG A 272 -32.30 6.85 -1.20
CA ARG A 272 -31.59 6.43 0.01
C ARG A 272 -31.33 4.93 0.07
N ILE A 273 -32.31 4.11 -0.32
CA ILE A 273 -32.17 2.65 -0.34
C ILE A 273 -31.08 2.22 -1.34
N ILE A 274 -31.08 2.79 -2.55
CA ILE A 274 -30.06 2.52 -3.56
C ILE A 274 -28.67 2.88 -3.01
N PHE A 275 -28.52 4.07 -2.42
CA PHE A 275 -27.26 4.52 -1.83
C PHE A 275 -26.75 3.57 -0.74
N PHE A 276 -27.61 3.19 0.21
CA PHE A 276 -27.23 2.26 1.26
C PHE A 276 -26.85 0.89 0.70
N THR A 277 -27.56 0.42 -0.32
CA THR A 277 -27.25 -0.84 -0.98
C THR A 277 -25.88 -0.78 -1.67
N CYS A 278 -25.60 0.29 -2.43
CA CYS A 278 -24.30 0.48 -3.08
C CYS A 278 -23.14 0.55 -2.09
N ILE A 279 -23.29 1.31 -1.00
CA ILE A 279 -22.26 1.40 0.05
C ILE A 279 -22.07 0.06 0.74
N ALA A 280 -23.15 -0.64 1.10
CA ALA A 280 -23.06 -1.95 1.74
C ALA A 280 -22.35 -2.99 0.83
N VAL A 281 -22.70 -3.03 -0.45
CA VAL A 281 -22.04 -3.90 -1.43
C VAL A 281 -20.55 -3.55 -1.54
N HIS A 282 -20.20 -2.27 -1.60
CA HIS A 282 -18.81 -1.84 -1.67
C HIS A 282 -18.02 -2.20 -0.39
N MET A 283 -18.60 -2.03 0.80
CA MET A 283 -18.00 -2.50 2.07
C MET A 283 -17.73 -4.01 2.05
N VAL A 284 -18.67 -4.81 1.55
CA VAL A 284 -18.50 -6.28 1.45
C VAL A 284 -17.37 -6.62 0.48
N LEU A 285 -17.32 -6.00 -0.70
CA LEU A 285 -16.25 -6.20 -1.68
C LEU A 285 -14.88 -5.79 -1.13
N LEU A 286 -14.83 -4.73 -0.31
CA LEU A 286 -13.63 -4.29 0.38
C LEU A 286 -13.16 -5.32 1.40
N ILE A 287 -14.07 -5.88 2.21
CA ILE A 287 -13.74 -6.93 3.20
C ILE A 287 -13.21 -8.19 2.49
N VAL A 288 -13.84 -8.59 1.37
CA VAL A 288 -13.35 -9.70 0.54
C VAL A 288 -11.96 -9.41 0.00
N THR A 289 -11.74 -8.19 -0.52
CA THR A 289 -10.42 -7.77 -1.01
C THR A 289 -9.37 -7.75 0.09
N PHE A 290 -9.73 -7.28 1.28
CA PHE A 290 -8.86 -7.33 2.45
C PHE A 290 -8.50 -8.77 2.82
N ALA A 291 -9.46 -9.68 2.88
CA ALA A 291 -9.21 -11.10 3.13
C ALA A 291 -8.30 -11.73 2.07
N CYS A 292 -8.51 -11.41 0.78
CA CYS A 292 -7.64 -11.84 -0.32
C CYS A 292 -6.21 -11.29 -0.17
N ASN A 293 -6.06 -10.01 0.18
CA ASN A 293 -4.74 -9.39 0.37
C ASN A 293 -4.00 -9.98 1.58
N ILE A 294 -4.70 -10.22 2.69
CA ILE A 294 -4.13 -10.91 3.85
C ILE A 294 -3.72 -12.33 3.46
N GLY A 295 -4.60 -13.07 2.78
CA GLY A 295 -4.26 -14.39 2.24
C GLY A 295 -3.03 -14.35 1.34
N PHE A 296 -2.91 -13.33 0.50
CA PHE A 296 -1.75 -13.13 -0.36
C PHE A 296 -0.46 -12.88 0.42
N ILE A 297 -0.51 -12.01 1.44
CA ILE A 297 0.62 -11.73 2.34
C ILE A 297 1.08 -13.01 3.03
N PHE A 298 0.17 -13.92 3.36
CA PHE A 298 0.48 -15.22 3.96
C PHE A 298 0.81 -16.33 2.95
N THR A 299 0.66 -16.11 1.64
CA THR A 299 1.11 -17.06 0.62
C THR A 299 2.47 -16.67 0.08
N TRP A 300 3.44 -17.59 0.15
CA TRP A 300 4.77 -17.32 -0.37
C TRP A 300 4.71 -16.99 -1.87
N THR A 301 5.46 -15.97 -2.32
CA THR A 301 5.40 -15.47 -3.71
C THR A 301 5.64 -16.55 -4.75
N ASN A 302 6.45 -17.55 -4.40
CA ASN A 302 6.86 -18.60 -5.32
C ASN A 302 6.15 -19.93 -5.07
N GLU A 303 5.27 -20.02 -4.07
CA GLU A 303 4.36 -21.16 -3.94
C GLU A 303 3.28 -21.05 -5.03
N LYS A 304 2.85 -22.19 -5.58
CA LYS A 304 1.78 -22.22 -6.58
C LYS A 304 0.51 -21.67 -5.94
N ARG A 305 0.15 -20.44 -6.29
CA ARG A 305 -1.09 -19.81 -5.85
C ARG A 305 -2.27 -20.60 -6.41
N SER A 306 -3.34 -20.68 -5.63
CA SER A 306 -4.60 -21.21 -6.16
C SER A 306 -5.05 -20.34 -7.35
N ALA A 307 -5.60 -20.99 -8.38
CA ALA A 307 -6.11 -20.29 -9.55
C ALA A 307 -7.17 -19.25 -9.16
N ILE A 308 -8.00 -19.57 -8.15
CA ILE A 308 -9.03 -18.68 -7.61
C ILE A 308 -8.42 -17.41 -7.02
N LEU A 309 -7.39 -17.51 -6.17
CA LEU A 309 -6.76 -16.33 -5.56
C LEU A 309 -6.09 -15.45 -6.62
N THR A 310 -5.47 -16.07 -7.62
CA THR A 310 -4.89 -15.36 -8.76
C THR A 310 -5.97 -14.61 -9.55
N VAL A 311 -7.06 -15.28 -9.91
CA VAL A 311 -8.17 -14.64 -10.65
C VAL A 311 -8.78 -13.49 -9.85
N LEU A 312 -9.04 -13.69 -8.55
CA LEU A 312 -9.61 -12.64 -7.69
C LEU A 312 -8.68 -11.42 -7.59
N THR A 313 -7.39 -11.62 -7.35
CA THR A 313 -6.44 -10.52 -7.21
C THR A 313 -6.15 -9.79 -8.53
N THR A 314 -6.12 -10.51 -9.65
CA THR A 314 -5.87 -9.93 -10.97
C THR A 314 -7.11 -9.22 -11.55
N TYR A 315 -8.31 -9.78 -11.35
CA TYR A 315 -9.52 -9.31 -12.04
C TYR A 315 -10.59 -8.69 -11.14
N VAL A 316 -10.55 -8.88 -9.82
CA VAL A 316 -11.58 -8.31 -8.91
C VAL A 316 -11.01 -7.16 -8.11
N THR A 317 -9.87 -7.36 -7.45
CA THR A 317 -9.23 -6.35 -6.58
C THR A 317 -9.01 -4.99 -7.26
N PRO A 318 -8.60 -4.88 -8.54
CA PRO A 318 -8.42 -3.59 -9.20
C PRO A 318 -9.72 -2.82 -9.41
N PHE A 319 -10.85 -3.52 -9.55
CA PHE A 319 -12.16 -2.92 -9.84
C PHE A 319 -12.89 -2.45 -8.59
N VAL A 320 -12.54 -2.95 -7.39
CA VAL A 320 -13.18 -2.49 -6.15
C VAL A 320 -13.07 -0.97 -5.96
N PRO A 321 -11.87 -0.34 -5.99
CA PRO A 321 -11.80 1.13 -5.88
C PRO A 321 -12.44 1.85 -7.07
N PHE A 322 -12.54 1.22 -8.25
CA PHE A 322 -13.26 1.79 -9.39
C PHE A 322 -14.77 1.83 -9.14
N ILE A 323 -15.34 0.79 -8.51
CA ILE A 323 -16.74 0.80 -8.07
C ILE A 323 -16.96 1.94 -7.06
N GLY A 324 -16.06 2.11 -6.09
CA GLY A 324 -16.07 3.25 -5.17
C GLY A 324 -16.02 4.60 -5.91
N LEU A 325 -15.12 4.73 -6.89
CA LEU A 325 -15.01 5.92 -7.73
C LEU A 325 -16.34 6.26 -8.43
N VAL A 326 -16.99 5.28 -9.04
CA VAL A 326 -18.28 5.45 -9.72
C VAL A 326 -19.37 5.85 -8.72
N ILE A 327 -19.50 5.13 -7.60
CA ILE A 327 -20.50 5.41 -6.57
C ILE A 327 -20.36 6.85 -6.07
N PHE A 328 -19.18 7.22 -5.56
CA PHE A 328 -18.97 8.54 -4.96
C PHE A 328 -18.93 9.67 -5.99
N GLY A 329 -18.47 9.41 -7.21
CA GLY A 329 -18.47 10.37 -8.31
C GLY A 329 -19.88 10.72 -8.78
N SER A 330 -20.73 9.70 -9.00
CA SER A 330 -22.14 9.91 -9.33
C SER A 330 -22.87 10.69 -8.22
N PHE A 331 -22.54 10.42 -6.96
CA PHE A 331 -23.14 11.13 -5.83
C PHE A 331 -22.66 12.56 -5.68
N ALA A 332 -21.38 12.84 -5.96
CA ALA A 332 -20.89 14.21 -6.01
C ALA A 332 -21.68 15.05 -7.02
N ILE A 333 -21.86 14.54 -8.25
CA ILE A 333 -22.65 15.20 -9.30
C ILE A 333 -24.08 15.41 -8.84
N TRP A 334 -24.71 14.36 -8.29
CA TRP A 334 -26.08 14.42 -7.80
C TRP A 334 -26.28 15.47 -6.71
N PHE A 335 -25.41 15.50 -5.68
CA PHE A 335 -25.48 16.51 -4.62
C PHE A 335 -25.23 17.92 -5.13
N GLY A 336 -24.39 18.10 -6.15
CA GLY A 336 -24.22 19.36 -6.86
C GLY A 336 -25.51 19.81 -7.55
N SER A 337 -26.19 18.90 -8.26
CA SER A 337 -27.51 19.18 -8.86
C SER A 337 -28.56 19.52 -7.81
N CYS A 338 -28.59 18.82 -6.67
CA CYS A 338 -29.49 19.14 -5.55
C CYS A 338 -29.17 20.52 -4.96
N ALA A 339 -27.90 20.86 -4.75
CA ALA A 339 -27.48 22.17 -4.26
C ALA A 339 -27.94 23.29 -5.19
N TYR A 340 -27.82 23.08 -6.51
CA TYR A 340 -28.28 24.02 -7.52
C TYR A 340 -29.81 24.20 -7.50
N ARG A 341 -30.58 23.09 -7.46
CA ARG A 341 -32.05 23.14 -7.41
C ARG A 341 -32.55 23.82 -6.15
N VAL A 342 -31.90 23.58 -5.01
CA VAL A 342 -32.30 24.09 -3.70
C VAL A 342 -31.54 25.39 -3.35
N ARG A 343 -30.97 26.10 -4.33
CA ARG A 343 -30.16 27.32 -4.12
C ARG A 343 -30.88 28.43 -3.35
N HIS A 344 -32.21 28.47 -3.42
CA HIS A 344 -33.04 29.45 -2.73
C HIS A 344 -33.19 29.15 -1.22
N ASN A 345 -32.97 27.91 -0.79
CA ASN A 345 -32.95 27.55 0.63
C ASN A 345 -31.49 27.36 1.08
N SER A 346 -30.95 28.39 1.72
CA SER A 346 -29.53 28.48 2.09
C SER A 346 -29.06 27.32 2.97
N GLU A 347 -29.92 26.80 3.85
CA GLU A 347 -29.58 25.69 4.73
C GLU A 347 -29.47 24.36 3.97
N ALA A 348 -30.48 24.03 3.16
CA ALA A 348 -30.48 22.81 2.37
C ALA A 348 -29.41 22.84 1.26
N CYS A 349 -29.16 24.01 0.67
CA CYS A 349 -28.04 24.25 -0.23
C CYS A 349 -26.69 24.00 0.49
N SER A 350 -26.47 24.60 1.66
CA SER A 350 -25.24 24.40 2.45
C SER A 350 -24.99 22.93 2.81
N ARG A 351 -26.04 22.19 3.20
CA ARG A 351 -25.95 20.76 3.50
C ARG A 351 -25.59 19.95 2.24
N SER A 352 -26.22 20.24 1.11
CA SER A 352 -25.95 19.57 -0.16
C SER A 352 -24.52 19.85 -0.65
N LEU A 353 -24.03 21.09 -0.54
CA LEU A 353 -22.65 21.46 -0.87
C LEU A 353 -21.62 20.74 0.01
N LYS A 354 -21.89 20.57 1.31
CA LYS A 354 -21.02 19.79 2.21
C LYS A 354 -20.93 18.32 1.79
N LEU A 355 -22.06 17.71 1.42
CA LEU A 355 -22.10 16.32 0.94
C LEU A 355 -21.41 16.17 -0.41
N MET A 356 -21.60 17.13 -1.32
CA MET A 356 -20.88 17.21 -2.59
C MET A 356 -19.37 17.25 -2.34
N PHE A 357 -18.90 18.15 -1.48
CA PHE A 357 -17.46 18.29 -1.18
C PHE A 357 -16.87 17.01 -0.57
N ILE A 358 -17.55 16.39 0.39
CA ILE A 358 -17.14 15.10 0.97
C ILE A 358 -17.07 14.01 -0.11
N SER A 359 -18.05 13.97 -1.01
CA SER A 359 -18.11 12.98 -2.09
C SER A 359 -17.01 13.21 -3.11
N ILE A 360 -16.69 14.46 -3.47
CA ILE A 360 -15.57 14.80 -4.36
C ILE A 360 -14.25 14.37 -3.75
N LEU A 361 -13.98 14.71 -2.48
CA LEU A 361 -12.75 14.28 -1.80
C LEU A 361 -12.62 12.76 -1.79
N THR A 362 -13.70 12.06 -1.48
CA THR A 362 -13.74 10.59 -1.49
C THR A 362 -13.49 10.03 -2.90
N THR A 363 -14.12 10.62 -3.92
CA THR A 363 -13.93 10.29 -5.34
C THR A 363 -12.47 10.41 -5.76
N VAL A 364 -11.79 11.51 -5.39
CA VAL A 364 -10.36 11.71 -5.68
C VAL A 364 -9.51 10.63 -5.03
N THR A 365 -9.82 10.23 -3.80
CA THR A 365 -9.07 9.14 -3.13
C THR A 365 -9.26 7.78 -3.82
N PHE A 366 -10.46 7.50 -4.33
CA PHE A 366 -10.71 6.28 -5.11
C PHE A 366 -10.12 6.34 -6.51
N LEU A 367 -10.02 7.53 -7.12
CA LEU A 367 -9.31 7.73 -8.38
C LEU A 367 -7.82 7.41 -8.21
N ALA A 368 -7.19 7.92 -7.16
CA ALA A 368 -5.79 7.63 -6.84
C ALA A 368 -5.57 6.11 -6.57
N ALA A 369 -6.45 5.47 -5.82
CA ALA A 369 -6.40 4.03 -5.56
C ALA A 369 -6.59 3.20 -6.85
N THR A 370 -7.52 3.62 -7.72
CA THR A 370 -7.75 2.97 -9.02
C THR A 370 -6.53 3.11 -9.92
N ALA A 371 -5.95 4.31 -10.01
CA ALA A 371 -4.74 4.57 -10.78
C ALA A 371 -3.58 3.70 -10.27
N LYS A 372 -3.36 3.62 -8.95
CA LYS A 372 -2.36 2.73 -8.35
C LYS A 372 -2.58 1.27 -8.74
N ASN A 373 -3.82 0.78 -8.66
CA ASN A 373 -4.14 -0.61 -9.00
C ASN A 373 -3.95 -0.90 -10.49
N VAL A 374 -4.35 0.00 -11.38
CA VAL A 374 -4.13 -0.14 -12.83
C VAL A 374 -2.63 -0.16 -13.15
N VAL A 375 -1.85 0.77 -12.59
CA VAL A 375 -0.40 0.81 -12.77
C VAL A 375 0.26 -0.46 -12.25
N THR A 376 -0.18 -0.97 -11.08
CA THR A 376 0.35 -2.20 -10.48
C THR A 376 -0.02 -3.45 -11.30
N LEU A 377 -1.25 -3.50 -11.85
CA LEU A 377 -1.70 -4.61 -12.69
C LEU A 377 -0.93 -4.64 -14.01
N TRP A 378 -0.84 -3.51 -14.71
CA TRP A 378 -0.09 -3.38 -15.96
C TRP A 378 1.40 -3.65 -15.75
N ARG A 379 1.96 -3.24 -14.60
CA ARG A 379 3.34 -3.56 -14.18
C ARG A 379 3.62 -5.06 -14.16
N SER A 380 2.66 -5.89 -13.72
CA SER A 380 2.89 -7.33 -13.58
C SER A 380 3.20 -8.02 -14.92
N GLY A 381 2.76 -7.44 -16.05
CA GLY A 381 3.03 -7.94 -17.39
C GLY A 381 4.22 -7.28 -18.12
N ARG A 382 4.70 -6.12 -17.65
CA ARG A 382 5.83 -5.37 -18.24
C ARG A 382 6.74 -4.84 -17.13
N THR A 383 7.68 -5.67 -16.69
CA THR A 383 8.61 -5.34 -15.60
C THR A 383 9.68 -4.30 -15.97
N ASP A 384 9.72 -3.86 -17.23
CA ASP A 384 10.91 -3.29 -17.84
C ASP A 384 10.91 -1.75 -17.87
N ILE A 385 9.87 -1.07 -17.35
CA ILE A 385 9.70 0.39 -17.57
C ILE A 385 9.63 1.18 -16.25
N ILE A 386 9.74 0.55 -15.09
CA ILE A 386 9.41 1.26 -13.85
C ILE A 386 10.62 1.97 -13.29
N SER A 387 10.44 3.23 -12.92
CA SER A 387 11.45 4.01 -12.24
C SER A 387 11.26 3.91 -10.72
N VAL A 388 12.33 4.18 -9.97
CA VAL A 388 12.24 4.35 -8.51
C VAL A 388 11.27 5.48 -8.15
N SER A 389 11.26 6.56 -8.93
CA SER A 389 10.33 7.69 -8.77
C SER A 389 8.87 7.26 -8.88
N ASP A 390 8.51 6.34 -9.76
CA ASP A 390 7.12 5.86 -9.88
C ASP A 390 6.70 5.11 -8.62
N VAL A 391 7.58 4.29 -8.06
CA VAL A 391 7.30 3.55 -6.82
C VAL A 391 7.09 4.51 -5.66
N VAL A 392 7.97 5.51 -5.51
CA VAL A 392 7.85 6.53 -4.48
C VAL A 392 6.58 7.37 -4.68
N ALA A 393 6.24 7.74 -5.92
CA ALA A 393 5.02 8.49 -6.21
C ALA A 393 3.75 7.69 -5.84
N LEU A 394 3.72 6.38 -6.11
CA LEU A 394 2.60 5.51 -5.72
C LEU A 394 2.47 5.35 -4.20
N GLU A 395 3.60 5.27 -3.48
CA GLU A 395 3.60 5.25 -2.01
C GLU A 395 3.10 6.58 -1.44
N LEU A 396 3.60 7.72 -1.93
CA LEU A 396 3.13 9.04 -1.53
C LEU A 396 1.64 9.21 -1.82
N ALA A 397 1.17 8.81 -3.00
CA ALA A 397 -0.25 8.86 -3.35
C ALA A 397 -1.12 8.01 -2.39
N SER A 398 -0.60 6.87 -1.91
CA SER A 398 -1.28 6.02 -0.93
C SER A 398 -1.36 6.70 0.45
N ALA A 399 -0.23 7.23 0.93
CA ALA A 399 -0.15 7.99 2.18
C ALA A 399 -1.10 9.20 2.16
N THR A 400 -1.11 9.97 1.07
CA THR A 400 -2.00 11.12 0.88
C THR A 400 -3.46 10.70 0.85
N THR A 401 -3.77 9.58 0.19
CA THR A 401 -5.12 9.00 0.18
C THR A 401 -5.58 8.68 1.60
N TYR A 402 -4.75 8.04 2.41
CA TYR A 402 -5.07 7.76 3.81
C TYR A 402 -5.26 9.05 4.62
N ALA A 403 -4.33 10.00 4.55
CA ALA A 403 -4.46 11.28 5.26
C ALA A 403 -5.72 12.06 4.86
N MET A 404 -6.07 12.09 3.57
CA MET A 404 -7.29 12.74 3.06
C MET A 404 -8.55 12.06 3.59
N ARG A 405 -8.59 10.73 3.68
CA ARG A 405 -9.72 10.00 4.27
C ARG A 405 -9.88 10.30 5.76
N ALA A 406 -8.77 10.40 6.51
CA ALA A 406 -8.80 10.83 7.91
C ALA A 406 -9.38 12.24 8.05
N PHE A 407 -9.00 13.15 7.16
CA PHE A 407 -9.52 14.51 7.09
C PHE A 407 -11.03 14.56 6.78
N VAL A 408 -11.51 13.72 5.86
CA VAL A 408 -12.94 13.59 5.57
C VAL A 408 -13.71 13.13 6.82
N CYS A 409 -13.24 12.08 7.51
CA CYS A 409 -13.85 11.59 8.74
C CYS A 409 -13.88 12.66 9.84
N PHE A 410 -12.77 13.40 9.99
CA PHE A 410 -12.67 14.54 10.91
C PHE A 410 -13.73 15.61 10.62
N MET A 411 -13.94 15.98 9.34
CA MET A 411 -14.95 16.97 8.94
C MET A 411 -16.36 16.52 9.29
N VAL A 412 -16.67 15.23 9.12
CA VAL A 412 -17.97 14.64 9.51
C VAL A 412 -18.20 14.71 11.02
N ILE A 413 -17.18 14.39 11.81
CA ILE A 413 -17.25 14.45 13.29
C ILE A 413 -17.51 15.88 13.76
N ARG A 414 -16.80 16.87 13.19
CA ARG A 414 -16.93 18.29 13.57
C ARG A 414 -18.31 18.86 13.28
N LEU A 415 -18.86 18.57 12.10
CA LEU A 415 -20.16 19.11 11.67
C LEU A 415 -21.34 18.59 12.50
N SER A 416 -21.24 17.38 13.06
CA SER A 416 -22.33 16.73 13.79
C SER A 416 -22.66 17.36 15.15
N CYS A 417 -21.78 18.23 15.67
CA CYS A 417 -21.80 18.69 17.05
C CYS A 417 -22.47 20.05 17.29
N ARG A 418 -22.90 20.78 16.25
CA ARG A 418 -23.41 22.16 16.38
C ARG A 418 -24.92 22.28 16.75
N SER A 419 -25.63 21.19 17.03
CA SER A 419 -27.11 21.19 16.97
C SER A 419 -27.87 21.13 18.31
N ALA A 420 -27.23 21.33 19.47
CA ALA A 420 -27.94 21.25 20.76
C ALA A 420 -28.33 22.60 21.38
N LYS A 421 -27.82 23.73 20.87
CA LYS A 421 -28.08 25.07 21.42
C LYS A 421 -28.83 25.95 20.42
N SER A 422 -30.14 25.76 20.29
CA SER A 422 -31.06 26.80 19.77
C SER A 422 -32.55 26.41 19.81
N SER A 423 -32.91 25.19 20.22
CA SER A 423 -34.31 24.89 20.59
C SER A 423 -34.54 25.12 22.08
N ALA A 424 -33.89 26.16 22.64
CA ALA A 424 -34.52 26.84 23.76
C ALA A 424 -35.88 27.27 23.23
N SER A 425 -36.93 26.67 23.78
CA SER A 425 -38.30 26.95 23.45
C SER A 425 -38.48 28.46 23.50
N ILE A 426 -38.53 29.09 22.32
CA ILE A 426 -39.46 30.18 22.13
C ILE A 426 -40.81 29.50 22.30
N TYR A 427 -41.25 29.33 23.56
CA TYR A 427 -42.66 29.36 23.83
C TYR A 427 -43.04 30.77 23.37
N PRO A 428 -43.74 30.96 22.25
CA PRO A 428 -44.47 32.20 22.11
C PRO A 428 -45.41 32.20 23.32
N THR A 429 -45.20 33.14 24.23
CA THR A 429 -46.20 33.50 25.22
C THR A 429 -47.40 34.00 24.41
N ILE A 430 -48.28 33.09 23.98
CA ILE A 430 -49.54 33.42 23.32
C ILE A 430 -50.52 33.70 24.43
N ASP A 431 -50.55 34.95 24.84
CA ASP A 431 -51.73 35.56 25.41
C ASP A 431 -52.45 36.29 24.26
N SER A 432 -53.39 35.59 23.60
CA SER A 432 -54.57 36.15 22.90
C SER A 432 -55.21 35.15 21.92
N THR A 433 -56.40 34.70 22.31
CA THR A 433 -57.61 34.34 21.52
C THR A 433 -57.48 33.51 20.22
N PRO A 434 -58.18 32.36 20.14
CA PRO A 434 -58.17 31.48 18.97
C PRO A 434 -59.05 32.01 17.83
N LYS A 435 -58.48 32.05 16.61
CA LYS A 435 -59.23 32.00 15.35
C LYS A 435 -59.07 30.59 14.75
N PRO A 436 -60.15 29.94 14.29
CA PRO A 436 -60.05 28.61 13.70
C PRO A 436 -59.28 28.68 12.37
N PRO A 437 -58.30 27.79 12.13
CA PRO A 437 -57.53 27.79 10.90
C PRO A 437 -58.28 27.09 9.77
N GLU A 438 -58.23 27.76 8.62
CA GLU A 438 -58.72 27.35 7.31
C GLU A 438 -57.77 26.29 6.73
N ASP A 439 -58.32 25.13 6.35
CA ASP A 439 -57.63 24.01 5.71
C ASP A 439 -56.92 24.49 4.43
N THR A 440 -55.61 24.67 4.50
CA THR A 440 -54.77 24.91 3.31
C THR A 440 -53.79 23.76 3.12
N ASP A 441 -54.18 22.87 2.19
CA ASP A 441 -53.53 21.65 1.71
C ASP A 441 -52.22 21.96 0.93
N TRP A 442 -51.31 22.75 1.53
CA TRP A 442 -50.03 23.14 0.92
C TRP A 442 -49.06 21.97 0.69
N ASN A 443 -49.21 20.89 1.46
CA ASN A 443 -48.32 19.73 1.35
C ASN A 443 -48.59 18.86 0.12
N LYS A 444 -49.78 18.91 -0.50
CA LYS A 444 -50.05 18.14 -1.73
C LYS A 444 -49.50 18.80 -2.98
N HIS A 445 -49.56 20.13 -3.09
CA HIS A 445 -49.15 20.83 -4.31
C HIS A 445 -47.63 20.87 -4.53
N ALA A 446 -46.82 20.86 -3.47
CA ALA A 446 -45.36 20.90 -3.60
C ALA A 446 -44.76 19.62 -4.21
N TRP A 447 -45.36 18.45 -4.00
CA TRP A 447 -44.86 17.18 -4.52
C TRP A 447 -45.31 16.89 -5.95
N GLN A 448 -46.51 17.34 -6.35
CA GLN A 448 -46.99 17.16 -7.73
C GLN A 448 -46.15 17.95 -8.76
N HIS A 449 -45.58 19.10 -8.37
CA HIS A 449 -44.66 19.85 -9.23
C HIS A 449 -43.25 19.22 -9.34
N ALA A 450 -42.85 18.38 -8.39
CA ALA A 450 -41.56 17.70 -8.44
C ALA A 450 -41.59 16.49 -9.39
N ASP A 451 -42.69 15.73 -9.42
CA ASP A 451 -42.85 14.56 -10.30
C ASP A 451 -42.98 14.95 -11.79
N SER A 452 -43.59 16.09 -12.11
CA SER A 452 -43.67 16.57 -13.51
C SER A 452 -42.29 16.93 -14.08
N ALA A 453 -41.37 17.39 -13.24
CA ALA A 453 -40.01 17.75 -13.66
C ALA A 453 -39.09 16.54 -13.94
N PHE A 454 -39.50 15.32 -13.56
CA PHE A 454 -38.75 14.10 -13.83
C PHE A 454 -39.15 13.40 -15.14
N ASN A 455 -40.33 13.72 -15.70
CA ASN A 455 -40.81 13.09 -16.93
C ASN A 455 -40.39 13.83 -18.22
N ASP A 456 -39.94 15.09 -18.14
CA ASP A 456 -39.61 15.93 -19.30
C ASP A 456 -38.09 16.08 -19.56
N SER A 457 -37.33 14.98 -19.52
CA SER A 457 -35.93 15.02 -19.97
C SER A 457 -35.79 14.53 -21.42
N PRO A 458 -35.35 15.38 -22.37
CA PRO A 458 -35.14 14.99 -23.75
C PRO A 458 -33.94 14.03 -23.88
N GLY A 459 -34.12 13.01 -24.73
CA GLY A 459 -33.14 11.95 -24.98
C GLY A 459 -31.78 12.45 -25.46
N TRP A 460 -30.73 11.79 -25.00
CA TRP A 460 -29.36 12.03 -25.40
C TRP A 460 -29.10 11.55 -26.84
N PRO A 461 -28.26 12.24 -27.63
CA PRO A 461 -27.89 11.79 -28.96
C PRO A 461 -26.87 10.64 -28.91
N PRO A 462 -26.80 9.79 -29.96
CA PRO A 462 -25.92 8.63 -29.98
C PRO A 462 -24.45 9.02 -30.17
N ALA A 463 -23.58 8.37 -29.40
CA ALA A 463 -22.13 8.49 -29.49
C ALA A 463 -21.59 7.64 -30.66
N ASN A 464 -21.02 8.30 -31.68
CA ASN A 464 -20.30 7.66 -32.75
C ASN A 464 -18.81 8.03 -32.75
N MET A 465 -17.99 6.98 -32.89
CA MET A 465 -16.61 6.93 -33.40
C MET A 465 -15.46 7.50 -32.57
N ALA A 466 -14.64 6.58 -32.05
CA ALA A 466 -13.18 6.74 -31.97
C ALA A 466 -12.51 5.39 -32.27
N ARG A 467 -11.78 5.30 -33.39
CA ARG A 467 -10.86 4.18 -33.69
C ARG A 467 -9.55 4.39 -32.93
N ALA A 468 -9.08 3.35 -32.28
CA ALA A 468 -7.74 3.30 -31.69
C ALA A 468 -6.70 2.85 -32.74
N PRO A 469 -5.47 3.38 -32.70
CA PRO A 469 -4.37 2.90 -33.54
C PRO A 469 -3.81 1.56 -33.01
N GLN A 470 -3.59 0.63 -33.93
CA GLN A 470 -2.82 -0.60 -33.69
C GLN A 470 -1.33 -0.25 -33.64
N PHE A 471 -0.66 -0.63 -32.54
CA PHE A 471 0.79 -0.62 -32.43
C PHE A 471 1.31 -2.04 -32.64
N GLU A 472 2.17 -2.22 -33.64
CA GLU A 472 3.00 -3.41 -33.84
C GLU A 472 4.11 -3.45 -32.79
N TYR A 473 4.24 -4.58 -32.09
CA TYR A 473 5.36 -4.88 -31.20
C TYR A 473 6.33 -5.82 -31.92
N GLY A 474 7.52 -5.29 -32.20
CA GLY A 474 8.62 -5.99 -32.86
C GLY A 474 9.39 -6.96 -31.95
N ALA A 475 9.96 -7.94 -32.62
CA ALA A 475 10.82 -9.04 -32.20
C ALA A 475 11.93 -8.68 -31.19
N ASP A 476 11.83 -9.18 -29.96
CA ASP A 476 13.01 -9.38 -29.10
C ASP A 476 12.84 -10.52 -28.06
N ALA A 477 11.81 -11.35 -28.20
CA ALA A 477 11.48 -12.41 -27.24
C ALA A 477 12.35 -13.67 -27.39
N ASP A 478 13.02 -13.87 -28.53
CA ASP A 478 13.75 -15.11 -28.83
C ASP A 478 15.17 -15.14 -28.23
N LYS A 479 15.77 -13.98 -27.96
CA LYS A 479 17.12 -13.89 -27.35
C LYS A 479 17.13 -14.34 -25.87
N TRP A 480 15.99 -14.30 -25.19
CA TRP A 480 15.86 -14.65 -23.77
C TRP A 480 15.63 -16.14 -23.50
N ARG A 481 15.18 -16.91 -24.50
CA ARG A 481 14.98 -18.36 -24.35
C ARG A 481 16.31 -19.13 -24.31
N SER A 482 17.35 -18.66 -24.99
CA SER A 482 18.67 -19.30 -24.98
C SER A 482 19.39 -19.13 -23.64
N LEU A 483 19.31 -17.96 -22.99
CA LEU A 483 19.94 -17.74 -21.67
C LEU A 483 19.32 -18.58 -20.54
N LYS A 484 18.01 -18.83 -20.59
CA LYS A 484 17.34 -19.73 -19.62
C LYS A 484 17.75 -21.19 -19.75
N ALA A 485 18.15 -21.62 -20.95
CA ALA A 485 18.68 -22.97 -21.18
C ALA A 485 20.11 -23.08 -20.61
N ASP A 486 20.92 -22.04 -20.76
CA ASP A 486 22.31 -22.00 -20.31
C ASP A 486 22.47 -21.87 -18.77
N ILE A 487 21.48 -21.34 -18.05
CA ILE A 487 21.46 -21.34 -16.57
C ILE A 487 20.98 -22.70 -16.01
N ARG A 488 20.41 -23.57 -16.85
CA ARG A 488 20.06 -24.95 -16.46
C ARG A 488 21.23 -25.95 -16.63
N ALA A 489 22.38 -25.54 -17.15
CA ALA A 489 23.61 -26.34 -17.23
C ALA A 489 24.84 -25.47 -16.89
N PRO A 490 25.67 -25.82 -15.90
CA PRO A 490 26.25 -27.16 -15.77
C PRO A 490 25.97 -27.83 -14.43
N ALA A 491 25.74 -29.14 -14.52
CA ALA A 491 25.82 -30.09 -13.41
C ALA A 491 27.28 -30.39 -13.06
#